data_AF-A0A8X7ZQ97-F1
#
_entry.id   AF-A0A8X7ZQ97-F1
#
_cell.length_a   1.000
_cell.length_b   1.000
_cell.length_c   1.000
_cell.angle_alpha   90.00
_cell.angle_beta   90.00
_cell.angle_gamma   90.00
#
_symmetry.space_group_name_H-M   'P 1'
#
loop_
_entity.id
_entity.type
_entity.pdbx_description
1 polymer ?
#
loop_
_entity_poly.entity_id
_entity_poly.type
_entity_poly.pdbx_seq_one_letter_code
_entity_poly.pdbx_strand_id
1 'polypeptide(L)'
;MNLMIEFVYCLAYCAQSITDFAHNWLFCSVILFPIAITFYITWWFVHFVDGFFSPIYAHLGIDIFGLGFITSITFIFLVGVFMSSWLGASVLSLGEWFIKRMPFVRHIYNASKQISAAISPDQNTQAFKEVAIIRHPRIGEYAFGFITSSVILQNYSGDEELCCVYVPTNHLYIGDIFLVNTKDVIRPNLSVREGIEIVVSGGMSMPQILSTLDSRISVDRSRSERS
;
A
#
# COMPACT_ATOMS: atom_id res chain seq x y z
N MET A 1 -44.43 -3.54 44.12
CA MET A 1 -43.98 -2.65 43.03
C MET A 1 -42.45 -2.54 43.00
N ASN A 2 -41.77 -2.18 44.09
CA ASN A 2 -40.29 -2.10 44.13
C ASN A 2 -39.55 -3.40 43.78
N LEU A 3 -40.03 -4.56 44.25
CA LEU A 3 -39.38 -5.84 43.98
C LEU A 3 -39.36 -6.21 42.49
N MET A 4 -40.42 -5.86 41.76
CA MET A 4 -40.54 -6.12 40.33
C MET A 4 -39.65 -5.16 39.52
N ILE A 5 -39.48 -3.93 39.99
CA ILE A 5 -38.60 -2.94 39.38
C ILE A 5 -37.14 -3.37 39.56
N GLU A 6 -36.72 -3.78 40.76
CA GLU A 6 -35.35 -4.27 40.98
C GLU A 6 -35.01 -5.51 40.16
N PHE A 7 -35.97 -6.43 39.99
CA PHE A 7 -35.77 -7.61 39.15
C PHE A 7 -35.54 -7.24 37.68
N VAL A 8 -36.26 -6.25 37.16
CA VAL A 8 -36.09 -5.76 35.78
C VAL A 8 -34.75 -5.04 35.61
N TYR A 9 -34.31 -4.23 36.58
CA TYR A 9 -32.98 -3.59 36.55
C TYR A 9 -31.85 -4.62 36.63
N CYS A 10 -31.99 -5.66 37.45
CA CYS A 10 -30.99 -6.72 37.58
C CYS A 10 -30.88 -7.53 36.28
N LEU A 11 -32.01 -7.86 35.63
CA LEU A 11 -32.03 -8.50 34.32
C LEU A 11 -31.41 -7.62 33.22
N ALA A 12 -31.72 -6.32 33.20
CA ALA A 12 -31.16 -5.38 32.25
C ALA A 12 -29.63 -5.21 32.43
N TYR A 13 -29.16 -5.12 33.68
CA TYR A 13 -27.73 -5.03 33.99
C TYR A 13 -26.98 -6.32 33.65
N CYS A 14 -27.59 -7.47 33.90
CA CYS A 14 -27.03 -8.78 33.54
C CYS A 14 -26.95 -8.93 32.01
N ALA A 15 -28.00 -8.54 31.27
CA ALA A 15 -27.99 -8.53 29.81
C ALA A 15 -26.92 -7.59 29.24
N GLN A 16 -26.79 -6.37 29.80
CA GLN A 16 -25.78 -5.39 29.41
C GLN A 16 -24.35 -5.92 29.66
N SER A 17 -24.11 -6.55 30.81
CA SER A 17 -22.81 -7.14 31.15
C SER A 17 -22.42 -8.30 30.23
N ILE A 18 -23.39 -9.12 29.80
CA ILE A 18 -23.17 -10.21 28.84
C ILE A 18 -22.83 -9.64 27.45
N THR A 19 -23.52 -8.58 27.01
CA THR A 19 -23.23 -7.94 25.72
C THR A 19 -21.87 -7.26 25.71
N ASP A 20 -21.47 -6.61 26.81
CA ASP A 20 -20.16 -5.95 26.93
C ASP A 20 -19.01 -6.97 26.93
N PHE A 21 -19.22 -8.13 27.58
CA PHE A 21 -18.27 -9.24 27.56
C PHE A 21 -18.14 -9.86 26.16
N ALA A 22 -19.26 -10.10 25.48
CA ALA A 22 -19.26 -10.64 24.11
C ALA A 22 -18.60 -9.68 23.12
N HIS A 23 -18.86 -8.37 23.25
CA HIS A 23 -18.21 -7.31 22.48
C HIS A 23 -16.69 -7.39 22.70
N ASN A 24 -16.20 -7.29 23.94
CA ASN A 24 -14.77 -7.35 24.25
C ASN A 24 -14.05 -8.62 23.73
N TRP A 25 -14.69 -9.79 23.77
CA TRP A 25 -14.12 -11.02 23.22
C TRP A 25 -13.96 -10.97 21.69
N LEU A 26 -14.94 -10.39 20.99
CA LEU A 26 -14.85 -10.18 19.54
C LEU A 26 -13.75 -9.18 19.18
N PHE A 27 -13.59 -8.08 19.94
CA PHE A 27 -12.48 -7.15 19.73
C PHE A 27 -11.12 -7.80 19.94
N CYS A 28 -10.96 -8.61 20.99
CA CYS A 28 -9.73 -9.36 21.22
C CYS A 28 -9.43 -10.33 20.07
N SER A 29 -10.45 -11.01 19.53
CA SER A 29 -10.28 -11.91 18.38
C SER A 29 -9.87 -11.17 17.11
N VAL A 30 -10.49 -10.04 16.80
CA VAL A 30 -10.18 -9.22 15.62
C VAL A 30 -8.77 -8.63 15.70
N ILE A 31 -8.33 -8.19 16.88
CA ILE A 31 -6.97 -7.64 17.08
C ILE A 31 -5.91 -8.75 17.09
N LEU A 32 -6.23 -9.93 17.64
CA LEU A 32 -5.29 -11.06 17.70
C LEU A 32 -5.16 -11.76 16.33
N PHE A 33 -6.19 -11.74 15.50
CA PHE A 33 -6.20 -12.37 14.18
C PHE A 33 -4.98 -12.01 13.30
N PRO A 34 -4.61 -10.74 13.09
CA PRO A 34 -3.43 -10.38 12.31
C PRO A 34 -2.11 -10.85 12.96
N ILE A 35 -2.05 -10.92 14.30
CA ILE A 35 -0.85 -11.42 14.99
C ILE A 35 -0.75 -12.94 14.84
N ALA A 36 -1.86 -13.65 14.99
CA ALA A 36 -1.92 -15.09 14.81
C ALA A 36 -1.60 -15.50 13.37
N ILE A 37 -2.13 -14.77 12.38
CA ILE A 37 -1.87 -15.08 10.97
C ILE A 37 -0.41 -14.81 10.58
N THR A 38 0.20 -13.73 11.08
CA THR A 38 1.62 -13.46 10.84
C THR A 38 2.51 -14.51 11.49
N PHE A 39 2.21 -14.93 12.73
CA PHE A 39 2.94 -16.02 13.39
C PHE A 39 2.78 -17.34 12.65
N TYR A 40 1.56 -17.69 12.24
CA TYR A 40 1.27 -18.92 11.49
C TYR A 40 2.02 -18.95 10.15
N ILE A 41 1.97 -17.87 9.36
CA ILE A 41 2.66 -17.77 8.07
C ILE A 41 4.18 -17.86 8.28
N THR A 42 4.72 -17.16 9.27
CA THR A 42 6.17 -17.19 9.57
C THR A 42 6.60 -18.59 9.96
N TRP A 43 5.86 -19.25 10.85
CA TRP A 43 6.11 -20.62 11.28
C TRP A 43 6.05 -21.61 10.11
N TRP A 44 5.02 -21.51 9.27
CA TRP A 44 4.86 -22.33 8.08
C TRP A 44 6.04 -22.15 7.10
N PHE A 45 6.47 -20.91 6.87
CA PHE A 45 7.57 -20.61 5.97
C PHE A 45 8.91 -21.18 6.47
N VAL A 46 9.23 -21.02 7.75
CA VAL A 46 10.46 -21.60 8.35
C VAL A 46 10.46 -23.12 8.20
N HIS A 47 9.34 -23.78 8.50
CA HIS A 47 9.23 -25.23 8.32
C HIS A 47 9.34 -25.68 6.87
N PHE A 48 8.83 -24.90 5.92
CA PHE A 48 8.97 -25.18 4.49
C PHE A 48 10.44 -25.14 4.06
N VAL A 49 11.17 -24.10 4.46
CA VAL A 49 12.60 -23.97 4.18
C VAL A 49 13.39 -25.08 4.87
N ASP A 50 13.11 -25.34 6.15
CA ASP A 50 13.75 -26.44 6.89
C ASP A 50 13.50 -27.79 6.25
N GLY A 51 12.29 -28.06 5.77
CA GLY A 51 11.99 -29.28 5.03
C GLY A 51 12.79 -29.41 3.73
N PHE A 52 12.98 -28.30 3.01
CA PHE A 52 13.76 -28.26 1.78
C PHE A 52 15.26 -28.50 2.02
N PHE A 53 15.81 -27.95 3.11
CA PHE A 53 17.23 -28.07 3.47
C PHE A 53 17.53 -29.21 4.46
N SER A 54 16.52 -29.89 5.00
CA SER A 54 16.62 -31.06 5.88
C SER A 54 17.66 -32.11 5.41
N PRO A 55 17.71 -32.53 4.13
CA PRO A 55 18.71 -33.50 3.67
C PRO A 55 20.16 -32.97 3.76
N ILE A 56 20.36 -31.65 3.69
CA ILE A 56 21.67 -31.00 3.81
C ILE A 56 22.09 -30.92 5.28
N TYR A 57 21.16 -30.59 6.19
CA TYR A 57 21.44 -30.55 7.63
C TYR A 57 21.76 -31.92 8.22
N ALA A 58 21.05 -32.95 7.76
CA ALA A 58 21.32 -34.34 8.17
C ALA A 58 22.73 -34.81 7.77
N HIS A 59 23.26 -34.31 6.64
CA HIS A 59 24.63 -34.63 6.21
C HIS A 59 25.70 -33.83 6.96
N LEU A 60 25.36 -32.64 7.47
CA LEU A 60 26.25 -31.78 8.25
C LEU A 60 26.20 -32.06 9.76
N GLY A 61 25.21 -32.82 10.26
CA GLY A 61 25.09 -33.21 11.65
C GLY A 61 24.74 -32.08 12.62
N ILE A 62 24.07 -31.02 12.12
CA ILE A 62 23.78 -29.81 12.90
C ILE A 62 22.27 -29.72 13.18
N ASP A 63 21.85 -30.16 14.36
CA ASP A 63 20.48 -30.00 14.88
C ASP A 63 20.45 -28.92 15.97
N ILE A 64 20.57 -27.65 15.56
CA ILE A 64 20.50 -26.51 16.49
C ILE A 64 19.15 -25.82 16.33
N PHE A 65 18.44 -25.65 17.45
CA PHE A 65 17.20 -24.88 17.51
C PHE A 65 17.44 -23.43 17.04
N GLY A 66 16.80 -23.03 15.94
CA GLY A 66 16.95 -21.70 15.33
C GLY A 66 17.76 -21.66 14.02
N LEU A 67 18.36 -22.78 13.60
CA LEU A 67 19.09 -22.86 12.33
C LEU A 67 18.18 -22.57 11.12
N GLY A 68 16.92 -22.99 11.20
CA GLY A 68 15.93 -22.74 10.16
C GLY A 68 15.60 -21.28 9.91
N PHE A 69 15.60 -20.47 10.96
CA PHE A 69 15.37 -19.04 10.84
C PHE A 69 16.57 -18.35 10.14
N ILE A 70 17.80 -18.69 10.55
CA ILE A 70 19.02 -18.13 9.95
C ILE A 70 19.12 -18.52 8.48
N THR A 71 18.91 -19.80 8.18
CA THR A 71 19.00 -20.33 6.82
C THR A 71 17.89 -19.78 5.92
N SER A 72 16.68 -19.55 6.44
CA SER A 72 15.62 -18.84 5.74
C SER A 72 16.02 -17.42 5.36
N ILE A 73 16.61 -16.65 6.27
CA ILE A 73 17.09 -15.29 5.98
C ILE A 73 18.19 -15.31 4.92
N THR A 74 19.19 -16.19 5.08
CA THR A 74 20.27 -16.34 4.11
C THR A 74 19.73 -16.77 2.74
N PHE A 75 18.76 -17.68 2.70
CA PHE A 75 18.12 -18.14 1.48
C PHE A 75 17.38 -17.01 0.77
N ILE A 76 16.55 -16.24 1.48
CA ILE A 76 15.84 -15.09 0.91
C ILE A 76 16.84 -14.08 0.33
N PHE A 77 17.94 -13.80 1.07
CA PHE A 77 18.98 -12.89 0.61
C PHE A 77 19.66 -13.40 -0.67
N LEU A 78 20.06 -14.68 -0.70
CA LEU A 78 20.69 -15.28 -1.88
C LEU A 78 19.75 -15.31 -3.08
N VAL A 79 18.48 -15.66 -2.89
CA VAL A 79 17.46 -15.61 -3.95
C VAL A 79 17.29 -14.17 -4.44
N GLY A 80 17.25 -13.18 -3.55
CA GLY A 80 17.17 -11.76 -3.92
C GLY A 80 18.34 -11.31 -4.79
N VAL A 81 19.58 -11.66 -4.39
CA VAL A 81 20.78 -11.37 -5.17
C VAL A 81 20.76 -12.10 -6.52
N PHE A 82 20.34 -13.36 -6.53
CA PHE A 82 20.20 -14.15 -7.76
C PHE A 82 19.18 -13.53 -8.72
N MET A 83 18.03 -13.08 -8.22
CA MET A 83 16.98 -12.44 -9.00
C MET A 83 17.42 -11.08 -9.58
N SER A 84 18.32 -10.36 -8.89
CA SER A 84 18.93 -9.12 -9.38
C SER A 84 19.98 -9.35 -10.48
N SER A 85 20.48 -10.58 -10.62
CA SER A 85 21.43 -10.94 -11.67
C SER A 85 20.75 -11.15 -13.03
N TRP A 86 21.54 -11.08 -14.11
CA TRP A 86 21.07 -11.29 -15.49
C TRP A 86 20.42 -12.68 -15.69
N LEU A 87 20.94 -13.71 -14.99
CA LEU A 87 20.34 -15.05 -15.00
C LEU A 87 18.96 -15.04 -14.34
N GLY A 88 18.81 -14.38 -13.20
CA GLY A 88 17.53 -14.25 -12.51
C GLY A 88 16.48 -13.54 -13.36
N ALA A 89 16.86 -12.42 -13.98
CA ALA A 89 16.00 -11.69 -14.91
C ALA A 89 15.56 -12.57 -16.10
N SER A 90 16.47 -13.39 -16.63
CA SER A 90 16.17 -14.31 -17.73
C SER A 90 15.19 -15.41 -17.30
N VAL A 91 15.39 -16.05 -16.14
CA VAL A 91 14.50 -17.07 -15.60
C VAL A 91 13.10 -16.51 -15.30
N LEU A 92 13.03 -15.32 -14.71
CA LEU A 92 11.75 -14.63 -14.46
C LEU A 92 11.01 -14.34 -15.76
N SER A 93 11.71 -13.86 -16.79
CA SER A 93 11.09 -13.58 -18.10
C SER A 93 10.51 -14.84 -18.77
N LEU A 94 11.18 -15.99 -18.59
CA LEU A 94 10.73 -17.28 -19.10
C LEU A 94 9.50 -17.79 -18.33
N GLY A 95 9.50 -17.65 -17.00
CA GLY A 95 8.35 -17.98 -16.17
C GLY A 95 7.13 -17.12 -16.50
N GLU A 96 7.34 -15.82 -16.73
CA GLU A 96 6.29 -14.92 -17.20
C GLU A 96 5.71 -15.32 -18.53
N TRP A 97 6.56 -15.74 -19.47
CA TRP A 97 6.10 -16.22 -20.77
C TRP A 97 5.19 -17.44 -20.62
N PHE A 98 5.54 -18.37 -19.73
CA PHE A 98 4.74 -19.55 -19.43
C PHE A 98 3.38 -19.18 -18.80
N ILE A 99 3.38 -18.31 -17.79
CA ILE A 99 2.15 -17.86 -17.11
C ILE A 99 1.23 -17.12 -18.09
N LYS A 100 1.78 -16.29 -18.98
CA LYS A 100 1.01 -15.57 -20.01
C LYS A 100 0.37 -16.49 -21.05
N ARG A 101 0.77 -17.75 -21.13
CA ARG A 101 0.16 -18.78 -21.99
C ARG A 101 -1.11 -19.36 -21.39
N MET A 102 -1.31 -19.27 -20.08
CA MET A 102 -2.49 -19.80 -19.40
C MET A 102 -3.62 -18.74 -19.34
N PRO A 103 -4.80 -19.01 -19.96
CA PRO A 103 -5.84 -18.01 -20.16
C PRO A 103 -6.43 -17.44 -18.85
N PHE A 104 -6.50 -18.21 -17.76
CA PHE A 104 -7.01 -17.73 -16.48
C PHE A 104 -5.94 -17.10 -15.58
N VAL A 105 -4.78 -17.76 -15.47
CA VAL A 105 -3.70 -17.33 -14.55
C VAL A 105 -3.05 -16.02 -15.02
N ARG A 106 -3.02 -15.76 -16.33
CA ARG A 106 -2.49 -14.52 -16.90
C ARG A 106 -3.17 -13.27 -16.35
N HIS A 107 -4.49 -13.29 -16.15
CA HIS A 107 -5.22 -12.13 -15.65
C HIS A 107 -4.83 -11.80 -14.20
N ILE A 108 -4.75 -12.82 -13.35
CA ILE A 108 -4.37 -12.67 -11.94
C ILE A 108 -2.91 -12.23 -11.82
N TYR A 109 -2.00 -12.84 -12.59
CA TYR A 109 -0.59 -12.48 -12.60
C TYR A 109 -0.36 -11.05 -13.08
N ASN A 110 -1.03 -10.63 -14.17
CA ASN A 110 -0.91 -9.27 -14.68
C ASN A 110 -1.45 -8.24 -13.69
N ALA A 111 -2.58 -8.50 -13.04
CA ALA A 111 -3.12 -7.62 -12.00
C ALA A 111 -2.13 -7.47 -10.84
N SER A 112 -1.61 -8.58 -10.31
CA SER A 112 -0.60 -8.56 -9.24
C SER A 112 0.67 -7.82 -9.65
N LYS A 113 1.20 -8.09 -10.85
CA LYS A 113 2.40 -7.42 -11.38
C LYS A 113 2.19 -5.91 -11.53
N GLN A 114 1.00 -5.46 -11.91
CA GLN A 114 0.68 -4.04 -12.01
C GLN A 114 0.73 -3.34 -10.65
N ILE A 115 0.25 -3.99 -9.58
CA ILE A 115 0.36 -3.48 -8.21
C ILE A 115 1.83 -3.41 -7.79
N SER A 116 2.58 -4.49 -8.03
CA SER A 116 4.01 -4.57 -7.71
C SER A 116 4.85 -3.55 -8.48
N ALA A 117 4.49 -3.24 -9.73
CA ALA A 117 5.16 -2.22 -10.53
C ALA A 117 4.87 -0.81 -10.03
N ALA A 118 3.65 -0.53 -9.55
CA ALA A 118 3.28 0.77 -8.99
C ALA A 118 4.03 1.09 -7.68
N ILE A 119 4.49 0.08 -6.95
CA ILE A 119 5.25 0.25 -5.70
C ILE A 119 6.77 0.17 -5.88
N SER A 120 7.27 -0.17 -7.07
CA SER A 120 8.71 -0.36 -7.31
C SER A 120 9.41 1.01 -7.42
N PRO A 121 10.49 1.26 -6.66
CA PRO A 121 11.21 2.54 -6.70
C PRO A 121 11.92 2.85 -8.03
N ASP A 122 12.16 1.83 -8.85
CA ASP A 122 13.28 1.84 -9.82
C ASP A 122 12.85 1.81 -11.30
N GLN A 123 11.55 1.87 -11.62
CA GLN A 123 11.12 2.00 -13.01
C GLN A 123 10.71 3.43 -13.35
N ASN A 124 11.53 4.02 -14.22
CA ASN A 124 11.42 5.30 -14.91
C ASN A 124 10.18 5.39 -15.84
N THR A 125 9.06 4.82 -15.43
CA THR A 125 7.73 4.94 -16.02
C THR A 125 6.74 5.05 -14.87
N GLN A 126 6.79 6.23 -14.26
CA GLN A 126 5.91 6.70 -13.21
C GLN A 126 4.44 6.57 -13.65
N ALA A 127 3.75 5.48 -13.30
CA ALA A 127 2.29 5.41 -13.46
C ALA A 127 1.61 6.46 -12.56
N PHE A 128 2.25 6.81 -11.43
CA PHE A 128 1.91 7.90 -10.53
C PHE A 128 3.19 8.63 -10.14
N LYS A 129 3.45 9.78 -10.77
CA LYS A 129 4.65 10.60 -10.55
C LYS A 129 4.65 11.17 -9.14
N GLU A 130 3.52 11.77 -8.76
CA GLU A 130 3.36 12.58 -7.57
C GLU A 130 1.89 12.58 -7.14
N VAL A 131 1.65 12.88 -5.86
CA VAL A 131 0.30 13.16 -5.36
C VAL A 131 -0.09 14.58 -5.81
N ALA A 132 -1.35 14.75 -6.20
CA ALA A 132 -1.91 16.03 -6.59
C ALA A 132 -3.25 16.28 -5.92
N ILE A 133 -3.52 17.55 -5.64
CA ILE A 133 -4.81 18.05 -5.23
C ILE A 133 -5.29 19.01 -6.32
N ILE A 134 -6.48 18.74 -6.86
CA ILE A 134 -7.10 19.57 -7.90
C ILE A 134 -8.39 20.18 -7.37
N ARG A 135 -8.80 21.32 -7.93
CA ARG A 135 -10.10 21.93 -7.62
C ARG A 135 -11.20 21.11 -8.30
N HIS A 136 -12.16 20.62 -7.53
CA HIS A 136 -13.33 19.89 -8.03
C HIS A 136 -14.37 20.94 -8.53
N PRO A 137 -15.27 20.62 -9.49
CA PRO A 137 -16.19 21.58 -10.12
C PRO A 137 -17.00 22.50 -9.21
N ARG A 138 -17.16 22.17 -7.92
CA ARG A 138 -17.78 23.06 -6.94
C ARG A 138 -16.73 23.88 -6.20
N ILE A 139 -17.01 25.18 -6.08
CA ILE A 139 -16.16 26.12 -5.36
C ILE A 139 -16.01 25.66 -3.91
N GLY A 140 -14.77 25.45 -3.48
CA GLY A 140 -14.44 24.98 -2.13
C GLY A 140 -14.27 23.46 -2.00
N GLU A 141 -14.56 22.67 -3.05
CA GLU A 141 -14.27 21.24 -3.08
C GLU A 141 -12.90 20.98 -3.74
N TYR A 142 -12.13 20.08 -3.12
CA TYR A 142 -10.84 19.64 -3.63
C TYR A 142 -10.88 18.12 -3.82
N ALA A 143 -10.34 17.66 -4.94
CA ALA A 143 -10.18 16.24 -5.23
C ALA A 143 -8.72 15.84 -5.02
N PHE A 144 -8.53 14.72 -4.33
CA PHE A 144 -7.22 14.10 -4.14
C PHE A 144 -6.97 13.10 -5.25
N GLY A 145 -5.80 13.15 -5.86
CA GLY A 145 -5.45 12.29 -6.98
C GLY A 145 -3.95 12.16 -7.15
N PHE A 146 -3.58 11.56 -8.27
CA PHE A 146 -2.19 11.28 -8.61
C PHE A 146 -1.88 11.78 -10.02
N ILE A 147 -0.75 12.47 -10.17
CA ILE A 147 -0.25 12.89 -11.48
C ILE A 147 0.28 11.64 -12.18
N THR A 148 -0.33 11.24 -13.29
CA THR A 148 0.12 10.07 -14.06
C THR A 148 1.06 10.46 -15.18
N SER A 149 0.78 11.58 -15.84
CA SER A 149 1.54 12.06 -16.99
C SER A 149 1.39 13.57 -17.18
N SER A 150 2.28 14.15 -17.97
CA SER A 150 2.22 15.54 -18.42
C SER A 150 2.09 15.55 -19.94
N VAL A 151 1.14 16.32 -20.47
CA VAL A 151 0.81 16.40 -21.89
C VAL A 151 0.84 17.87 -22.29
N ILE A 152 1.41 18.16 -23.46
CA ILE A 152 1.37 19.49 -24.05
C ILE A 152 0.22 19.50 -25.05
N LEU A 153 -0.81 20.30 -24.78
CA LEU A 153 -1.89 20.53 -25.72
C LEU A 153 -1.48 21.67 -26.66
N GLN A 154 -1.17 21.31 -27.90
CA GLN A 154 -0.88 22.29 -28.94
C GLN A 154 -2.19 22.92 -29.41
N ASN A 155 -2.34 24.22 -29.18
CA ASN A 155 -3.51 24.97 -29.63
C ASN A 155 -3.06 26.12 -30.55
N TYR A 156 -3.96 26.61 -31.40
CA TYR A 156 -3.68 27.71 -32.34
C TYR A 156 -3.26 29.02 -31.65
N SER A 157 -3.53 29.15 -30.35
CA SER A 157 -3.25 30.32 -29.52
C SER A 157 -2.02 30.16 -28.60
N GLY A 158 -1.35 29.00 -28.63
CA GLY A 158 -0.19 28.68 -27.79
C GLY A 158 -0.22 27.25 -27.26
N ASP A 159 0.95 26.77 -26.83
CA ASP A 159 1.10 25.46 -26.20
C ASP A 159 0.69 25.53 -24.73
N GLU A 160 -0.24 24.68 -24.31
CA GLU A 160 -0.67 24.57 -22.92
C GLU A 160 -0.12 23.28 -22.28
N GLU A 161 0.67 23.44 -21.22
CA GLU A 161 1.12 22.31 -20.40
C GLU A 161 0.00 21.86 -19.46
N LEU A 162 -0.50 20.65 -19.72
CA LEU A 162 -1.53 19.99 -18.91
C LEU A 162 -0.92 18.81 -18.15
N CYS A 163 -1.37 18.64 -16.92
CA CYS A 163 -1.12 17.47 -16.11
C CYS A 163 -2.35 16.56 -16.15
N CYS A 164 -2.11 15.27 -16.41
CA CYS A 164 -3.10 14.22 -16.29
C CYS A 164 -3.15 13.79 -14.83
N VAL A 165 -4.27 14.08 -14.17
CA VAL A 165 -4.52 13.75 -12.77
C VAL A 165 -5.59 12.67 -12.70
N TYR A 166 -5.21 11.51 -12.18
CA TYR A 166 -6.13 10.42 -11.89
C TYR A 166 -6.71 10.59 -10.48
N VAL A 167 -8.03 10.69 -10.39
CA VAL A 167 -8.78 10.83 -9.13
C VAL A 167 -9.49 9.50 -8.86
N PRO A 168 -8.99 8.67 -7.93
CA PRO A 168 -9.64 7.42 -7.56
C PRO A 168 -10.96 7.70 -6.84
N THR A 169 -11.96 6.86 -7.09
CA THR A 169 -13.25 6.95 -6.40
C THR A 169 -13.23 6.15 -5.10
N ASN A 170 -13.60 4.87 -5.14
CA ASN A 170 -13.70 3.98 -3.97
C ASN A 170 -12.75 2.78 -4.07
N HIS A 171 -12.27 2.48 -5.28
CA HIS A 171 -11.27 1.46 -5.54
C HIS A 171 -10.10 2.14 -6.24
N LEU A 172 -8.86 1.81 -5.84
CA LEU A 172 -7.66 2.45 -6.37
C LEU A 172 -7.56 2.38 -7.91
N TYR A 173 -8.19 1.38 -8.53
CA TYR A 173 -8.18 1.14 -9.98
C TYR A 173 -9.39 1.71 -10.73
N ILE A 174 -10.36 2.30 -10.02
CA ILE A 174 -11.55 2.93 -10.62
C ILE A 174 -11.55 4.40 -10.21
N GLY A 175 -11.53 5.27 -11.21
CA GLY A 175 -11.49 6.70 -11.00
C GLY A 175 -11.61 7.46 -12.30
N ASP A 176 -11.73 8.77 -12.15
CA ASP A 176 -11.82 9.70 -13.26
C ASP A 176 -10.44 10.25 -13.61
N ILE A 177 -10.26 10.62 -14.88
CA ILE A 177 -9.04 11.24 -15.37
C ILE A 177 -9.35 12.68 -15.73
N PHE A 178 -8.65 13.61 -15.09
CA PHE A 178 -8.78 15.05 -15.35
C PHE A 178 -7.50 15.58 -15.99
N LEU A 179 -7.65 16.37 -17.04
CA LEU A 179 -6.57 17.17 -17.61
C LEU A 179 -6.66 18.57 -17.00
N VAL A 180 -5.66 18.94 -16.21
CA VAL A 180 -5.64 20.19 -15.46
C VAL A 180 -4.37 20.96 -15.80
N ASN A 181 -4.46 22.28 -15.95
CA ASN A 181 -3.28 23.11 -16.19
C ASN A 181 -2.27 22.94 -15.04
N THR A 182 -0.99 22.78 -15.36
CA THR A 182 0.09 22.60 -14.35
C THR A 182 0.05 23.65 -13.24
N LYS A 183 -0.39 24.89 -13.55
CA LYS A 183 -0.48 26.00 -12.58
C LYS A 183 -1.61 25.86 -11.55
N ASP A 184 -2.64 25.09 -11.88
CA ASP A 184 -3.82 24.90 -11.03
C ASP A 184 -3.72 23.62 -10.17
N VAL A 185 -2.67 22.84 -10.35
CA VAL A 185 -2.40 21.61 -9.59
C VAL A 185 -1.65 21.95 -8.30
N ILE A 186 -2.25 21.63 -7.16
CA ILE A 186 -1.62 21.77 -5.85
C ILE A 186 -0.83 20.49 -5.55
N ARG A 187 0.49 20.62 -5.34
CA ARG A 187 1.38 19.49 -5.06
C ARG A 187 1.67 19.39 -3.55
N PRO A 188 0.97 18.50 -2.81
CA PRO A 188 1.29 18.27 -1.40
C PRO A 188 2.63 17.55 -1.26
N ASN A 189 3.32 17.80 -0.15
CA ASN A 189 4.52 17.07 0.23
C ASN A 189 4.15 15.71 0.86
N LEU A 190 3.63 14.82 0.02
CA LEU A 190 3.27 13.44 0.36
C LEU A 190 3.92 12.50 -0.63
N SER A 191 4.43 11.38 -0.13
CA SER A 191 4.86 10.28 -0.98
C SER A 191 3.65 9.62 -1.65
N VAL A 192 3.88 9.00 -2.81
CA VAL A 192 2.85 8.21 -3.51
C VAL A 192 2.30 7.11 -2.59
N ARG A 193 3.14 6.52 -1.73
CA ARG A 193 2.74 5.51 -0.75
C ARG A 193 1.72 6.06 0.26
N GLU A 194 2.00 7.22 0.86
CA GLU A 194 1.06 7.88 1.78
C GLU A 194 -0.23 8.24 1.06
N GLY A 195 -0.16 8.68 -0.20
CA GLY A 195 -1.35 8.93 -1.01
C GLY A 195 -2.20 7.69 -1.23
N ILE A 196 -1.58 6.54 -1.53
CA ILE A 196 -2.30 5.26 -1.68
C ILE A 196 -2.95 4.86 -0.35
N GLU A 197 -2.25 5.03 0.77
CA GLU A 197 -2.78 4.73 2.10
C GLU A 197 -4.02 5.58 2.43
N ILE A 198 -3.99 6.88 2.10
CA ILE A 198 -5.14 7.78 2.25
C ILE A 198 -6.33 7.28 1.44
N VAL A 199 -6.14 6.89 0.18
CA VAL A 199 -7.22 6.40 -0.69
C VAL A 199 -7.79 5.07 -0.19
N VAL A 200 -6.93 4.12 0.18
CA VAL A 200 -7.34 2.79 0.65
C VAL A 200 -8.01 2.85 2.02
N SER A 201 -7.60 3.78 2.88
CA SER A 201 -8.24 4.04 4.18
C SER A 201 -9.54 4.84 4.08
N GLY A 202 -9.97 5.24 2.87
CA GLY A 202 -11.15 6.08 2.67
C GLY A 202 -10.99 7.50 3.25
N GLY A 203 -9.75 7.99 3.34
CA GLY A 203 -9.42 9.32 3.88
C GLY A 203 -9.08 9.35 5.37
N MET A 204 -9.16 8.23 6.09
CA MET A 204 -8.88 8.19 7.54
C MET A 204 -7.40 8.46 7.87
N SER A 205 -6.47 8.11 6.97
CA SER A 205 -5.04 8.39 7.13
C SER A 205 -4.62 9.81 6.69
N MET A 206 -5.56 10.73 6.44
CA MET A 206 -5.22 12.10 5.99
C MET A 206 -4.48 12.88 7.10
N PRO A 207 -3.29 13.45 6.83
CA PRO A 207 -2.58 14.28 7.80
C PRO A 207 -3.33 15.57 8.11
N GLN A 208 -3.20 16.03 9.35
CA GLN A 208 -3.85 17.26 9.83
C GLN A 208 -3.35 18.54 9.13
N ILE A 209 -2.13 18.50 8.56
CA ILE A 209 -1.51 19.63 7.87
C ILE A 209 -0.93 19.15 6.54
N LEU A 210 -1.49 19.64 5.43
CA LEU A 210 -0.94 19.45 4.09
C LEU A 210 -0.01 20.63 3.76
N SER A 211 1.29 20.41 3.82
CA SER A 211 2.27 21.40 3.32
C SER A 211 2.44 21.24 1.81
N THR A 212 2.39 22.34 1.05
CA THR A 212 2.64 22.34 -0.39
C THR A 212 4.13 22.49 -0.69
N LEU A 213 4.63 21.84 -1.73
CA LEU A 213 6.05 21.95 -2.11
C LEU A 213 6.48 23.41 -2.40
N ASP A 214 5.59 24.24 -2.98
CA ASP A 214 5.85 25.66 -3.27
C ASP A 214 6.15 26.50 -2.02
N SER A 215 5.58 26.12 -0.87
CA SER A 215 5.81 26.85 0.39
C SER A 215 7.22 26.71 0.95
N ARG A 216 7.97 25.65 0.57
CA ARG A 216 9.38 25.52 1.00
C ARG A 216 10.32 26.38 0.17
N ILE A 217 10.04 26.56 -1.12
CA ILE A 217 10.86 27.37 -2.03
C ILE A 217 10.80 28.85 -1.64
N SER A 218 9.64 29.34 -1.21
CA SER A 218 9.48 30.73 -0.77
C SER A 218 10.12 31.01 0.60
N VAL A 219 10.06 30.06 1.53
CA VAL A 219 10.70 30.19 2.85
C VAL A 219 12.22 30.18 2.74
N ASP A 220 12.80 29.33 1.89
CA ASP A 220 14.25 29.25 1.74
C ASP A 220 14.84 30.49 1.04
N ARG A 221 14.14 31.02 0.03
CA ARG A 221 14.49 32.32 -0.60
C ARG A 221 14.52 33.46 0.42
N SER A 222 13.55 33.53 1.32
CA SER A 222 13.49 34.58 2.35
C SER A 222 14.61 34.51 3.39
N ARG A 223 15.20 33.32 3.58
CA ARG A 223 16.37 33.11 4.45
C ARG A 223 17.68 33.43 3.72
N SER A 224 17.77 33.09 2.45
CA SER A 224 18.91 33.41 1.58
C SER A 224 19.07 34.92 1.33
N GLU A 225 17.98 35.68 1.28
CA GLU A 225 18.03 37.15 1.07
C GLU A 225 18.28 37.94 2.36
N ARG A 226 18.33 37.29 3.53
CA ARG A 226 18.66 37.89 4.83
C ARG A 226 20.07 37.56 5.34
N SER A 227 20.86 36.82 4.56
CA SER A 227 22.28 36.55 4.81
C SER A 227 23.15 37.37 3.88
#